data_AF-A0A1G3KK76-F1
#
_entry.id   AF-A0A1G3KK76-F1
#
_cell.length_a   1.000
_cell.length_b   1.000
_cell.length_c   1.000
_cell.angle_alpha   90.00
_cell.angle_beta   90.00
_cell.angle_gamma   90.00
#
_symmetry.space_group_name_H-M   'P 1'
#
loop_
_entity.id
_entity.type
_entity.pdbx_description
1 polymer ?
#
loop_
_entity_poly.entity_id
_entity_poly.type
_entity_poly.pdbx_seq_one_letter_code
_entity_poly.pdbx_strand_id
1 'polypeptide(L)'
;MRDINEPIGDLTSLLQRYVVESGNPIDWVALDFHTIASFLAVPMRMESALRTQRQLPAYVEYLSWDLGCRRAALETLAQVRSVDLTPVADLVTVEKATDIIYDNLVASCTDLPAARGRLREPPALSLARYVQRRDAIGHEIARRDRSEAEQLLGQSFASAAAAEATLEQYVLAAGPDKEADLIGLFHRRTMRALQLLRGYPGPIVDRAPGPIDRLAFSDPPSTTVMAHDSATHI
;
A
#
# COMPACT_ATOMS: atom_id res chain seq x y z
N MET A 1 10.47 1.30 1.68
CA MET A 1 10.15 1.86 0.35
C MET A 1 10.97 1.25 -0.78
N ARG A 2 12.32 1.31 -0.76
CA ARG A 2 13.11 0.76 -1.88
C ARG A 2 12.83 -0.72 -2.13
N ASP A 3 12.77 -1.57 -1.11
CA ASP A 3 12.57 -3.01 -1.27
C ASP A 3 11.30 -3.44 -2.06
N ILE A 4 10.20 -2.70 -1.95
CA ILE A 4 8.97 -3.03 -2.69
C ILE A 4 9.03 -2.66 -4.17
N ASN A 5 9.95 -1.77 -4.55
CA ASN A 5 10.17 -1.35 -5.94
C ASN A 5 11.42 -1.99 -6.57
N GLU A 6 12.47 -2.16 -5.76
CA GLU A 6 13.80 -2.67 -6.07
C GLU A 6 14.22 -3.62 -4.93
N PRO A 7 14.01 -4.93 -5.10
CA PRO A 7 14.24 -5.93 -4.05
C PRO A 7 15.67 -5.86 -3.50
N ILE A 8 15.81 -5.67 -2.18
CA ILE A 8 17.13 -5.56 -1.53
C ILE A 8 17.67 -6.95 -1.15
N GLY A 9 16.80 -7.97 -1.14
CA GLY A 9 17.15 -9.36 -0.83
C GLY A 9 16.64 -9.75 0.56
N ASP A 10 17.41 -10.58 1.26
CA ASP A 10 17.06 -11.05 2.60
C ASP A 10 17.30 -9.96 3.66
N LEU A 11 16.21 -9.29 4.06
CA LEU A 11 16.23 -8.26 5.08
C LEU A 11 16.59 -8.82 6.47
N THR A 12 16.25 -10.07 6.77
CA THR A 12 16.57 -10.71 8.05
C THR A 12 18.08 -10.85 8.19
N SER A 13 18.74 -11.46 7.21
CA SER A 13 20.20 -11.61 7.18
C SER A 13 20.92 -10.25 7.22
N LEU A 14 20.38 -9.24 6.52
CA LEU A 14 20.94 -7.88 6.52
C LEU A 14 20.87 -7.24 7.90
N LEU A 15 19.74 -7.36 8.60
CA LEU A 15 19.57 -6.81 9.94
C LEU A 15 20.38 -7.58 10.99
N GLN A 16 20.52 -8.91 10.86
CA GLN A 16 21.41 -9.70 11.73
C GLN A 16 22.85 -9.22 11.62
N ARG A 17 23.32 -8.99 10.39
CA ARG A 17 24.65 -8.44 10.14
C ARG A 17 24.81 -7.05 10.76
N TYR A 18 23.80 -6.18 10.66
CA TYR A 18 23.81 -4.88 11.33
C TYR A 18 23.97 -5.02 12.86
N VAL A 19 23.23 -5.92 13.51
CA VAL A 19 23.33 -6.14 14.96
C VAL A 19 24.74 -6.61 15.34
N VAL A 20 25.28 -7.59 14.61
CA VAL A 20 26.62 -8.13 14.86
C VAL A 20 27.71 -7.08 14.67
N GLU A 21 27.66 -6.33 13.56
CA GLU A 21 28.72 -5.36 13.22
C GLU A 21 28.62 -4.07 14.04
N SER A 22 27.41 -3.62 14.40
CA SER A 22 27.20 -2.39 15.16
C SER A 22 27.21 -2.57 16.68
N GLY A 23 26.95 -3.79 17.16
CA GLY A 23 26.75 -4.09 18.58
C GLY A 23 25.44 -3.56 19.17
N ASN A 24 24.55 -2.97 18.36
CA ASN A 24 23.28 -2.41 18.82
C ASN A 24 22.10 -3.32 18.46
N PRO A 25 21.17 -3.57 19.40
CA PRO A 25 19.94 -4.29 19.09
C PRO A 25 19.04 -3.46 18.16
N ILE A 26 18.12 -4.13 17.46
CA ILE A 26 17.12 -3.44 16.64
C ILE A 26 16.07 -2.79 17.56
N ASP A 27 15.90 -1.48 17.44
CA ASP A 27 14.72 -0.80 17.95
C ASP A 27 13.56 -1.01 16.97
N TRP A 28 12.74 -2.02 17.27
CA TRP A 28 11.60 -2.39 16.44
C TRP A 28 10.54 -1.30 16.33
N VAL A 29 10.32 -0.55 17.42
CA VAL A 29 9.32 0.53 17.43
C VAL A 29 9.77 1.66 16.51
N ALA A 30 11.06 2.04 16.59
CA ALA A 30 11.63 3.04 15.69
C ALA A 30 11.64 2.55 14.23
N LEU A 31 12.01 1.30 13.98
CA LEU A 31 12.02 0.73 12.63
C LEU A 31 10.61 0.73 12.01
N ASP A 32 9.59 0.33 12.77
CA ASP A 32 8.20 0.32 12.33
C ASP A 32 7.69 1.73 12.04
N PHE A 33 7.93 2.67 12.97
CA PHE A 33 7.60 4.07 12.79
C PHE A 33 8.23 4.66 11.52
N HIS A 34 9.54 4.47 11.34
CA HIS A 34 10.25 4.99 10.18
C HIS A 34 9.87 4.28 8.88
N THR A 35 9.45 3.02 8.93
CA THR A 35 8.92 2.28 7.79
C THR A 35 7.61 2.91 7.32
N ILE A 36 6.66 3.10 8.24
CA ILE A 36 5.37 3.75 7.96
C ILE A 36 5.59 5.19 7.45
N ALA A 37 6.40 5.99 8.16
CA ALA A 37 6.70 7.36 7.77
C ALA A 37 7.36 7.45 6.39
N SER A 38 8.29 6.54 6.08
CA SER A 38 8.94 6.47 4.78
C SER A 38 7.96 6.15 3.65
N PHE A 39 6.97 5.29 3.90
CA PHE A 39 5.91 5.02 2.95
C PHE A 39 4.97 6.21 2.79
N LEU A 40 4.54 6.85 3.87
CA LEU A 40 3.66 8.03 3.83
C LEU A 40 4.29 9.26 3.15
N ALA A 41 5.62 9.40 3.22
CA ALA A 41 6.32 10.51 2.59
C ALA A 41 6.19 10.53 1.05
N VAL A 42 5.89 9.39 0.42
CA VAL A 42 5.67 9.29 -1.04
C VAL A 42 4.31 9.89 -1.45
N PRO A 43 3.15 9.43 -0.95
CA PRO A 43 1.86 10.01 -1.31
C PRO A 43 1.75 11.49 -0.94
N MET A 44 2.32 11.92 0.19
CA MET A 44 2.38 13.36 0.53
C MET A 44 3.08 14.22 -0.54
N ARG A 45 4.08 13.67 -1.24
CA ARG A 45 4.78 14.34 -2.35
C ARG A 45 4.03 14.19 -3.68
N MET A 46 3.51 13.01 -3.96
CA MET A 46 2.92 12.68 -5.26
C MET A 46 1.51 13.24 -5.44
N GLU A 47 0.69 13.28 -4.37
CA GLU A 47 -0.72 13.64 -4.47
C GLU A 47 -0.94 15.07 -5.00
N SER A 48 -0.11 16.03 -4.54
CA SER A 48 -0.16 17.39 -5.07
C SER A 48 0.11 17.44 -6.58
N ALA A 49 1.14 16.71 -7.04
CA ALA A 49 1.48 16.64 -8.46
C ALA A 49 0.38 15.96 -9.28
N LEU A 50 -0.16 14.83 -8.80
CA LEU A 50 -1.25 14.08 -9.44
C LEU A 50 -2.55 14.88 -9.57
N ARG A 51 -2.81 15.84 -8.66
CA ARG A 51 -4.01 16.69 -8.68
C ARG A 51 -3.84 17.99 -9.47
N THR A 52 -2.66 18.59 -9.47
CA THR A 52 -2.47 19.98 -9.95
C THR A 52 -1.72 20.08 -11.26
N GLN A 53 -0.88 19.10 -11.61
CA GLN A 53 -0.08 19.18 -12.82
C GLN A 53 -0.89 18.70 -14.03
N ARG A 54 -0.97 19.58 -15.04
CA ARG A 54 -1.69 19.27 -16.29
C ARG A 54 -1.02 18.17 -17.12
N GLN A 55 0.29 18.04 -17.00
CA GLN A 55 1.07 17.06 -17.74
C GLN A 55 2.16 16.50 -16.84
N LEU A 56 2.02 15.22 -16.50
CA LEU A 56 3.05 14.44 -15.82
C LEU A 56 3.84 13.61 -16.84
N PRO A 57 5.17 13.45 -16.67
CA PRO A 57 5.98 12.59 -17.52
C PRO A 57 5.46 11.15 -17.61
N ALA A 58 4.95 10.61 -16.50
CA ALA A 58 4.39 9.27 -16.41
C ALA A 58 3.34 9.20 -15.29
N TYR A 59 2.10 9.57 -15.62
CA TYR A 59 0.99 9.64 -14.65
C TYR A 59 0.79 8.32 -13.90
N VAL A 60 0.69 7.20 -14.64
CA VAL A 60 0.39 5.89 -14.07
C VAL A 60 1.55 5.34 -13.23
N GLU A 61 2.80 5.63 -13.62
CA GLU A 61 3.98 5.30 -12.81
C GLU A 61 3.90 5.99 -11.43
N TYR A 62 3.64 7.30 -11.40
CA TYR A 62 3.54 8.03 -10.14
C TYR A 62 2.31 7.65 -9.32
N LEU A 63 1.20 7.35 -9.97
CA LEU A 63 0.01 6.83 -9.30
C LEU A 63 0.30 5.45 -8.67
N SER A 64 1.09 4.60 -9.33
CA SER A 64 1.51 3.32 -8.76
C SER A 64 2.35 3.48 -7.50
N TRP A 65 3.24 4.49 -7.47
CA TRP A 65 4.06 4.78 -6.30
C TRP A 65 3.23 5.34 -5.15
N ASP A 66 2.29 6.25 -5.45
CA ASP A 66 1.35 6.79 -4.48
C ASP A 66 0.51 5.66 -3.84
N LEU A 67 -0.23 4.91 -4.65
CA LEU A 67 -1.15 3.88 -4.15
C LEU A 67 -0.42 2.70 -3.49
N GLY A 68 0.69 2.24 -4.08
CA GLY A 68 1.48 1.15 -3.51
C GLY A 68 2.12 1.52 -2.17
N CYS A 69 2.58 2.77 -2.01
CA CYS A 69 3.07 3.24 -0.72
C CYS A 69 1.95 3.45 0.30
N ARG A 70 0.77 3.93 -0.10
CA ARG A 70 -0.41 3.99 0.79
C ARG A 70 -0.76 2.59 1.31
N ARG A 71 -0.81 1.59 0.42
CA ARG A 71 -1.08 0.19 0.79
C ARG A 71 -0.04 -0.31 1.79
N ALA A 72 1.25 -0.18 1.46
CA ALA A 72 2.32 -0.65 2.34
C ALA A 72 2.32 0.04 3.71
N ALA A 73 2.03 1.35 3.76
CA ALA A 73 1.87 2.07 5.02
C ALA A 73 0.70 1.52 5.86
N LEU A 74 -0.45 1.30 5.24
CA LEU A 74 -1.66 0.80 5.91
C LEU A 74 -1.51 -0.65 6.37
N GLU A 75 -0.90 -1.53 5.57
CA GLU A 75 -0.60 -2.92 5.95
C GLU A 75 0.41 -2.99 7.10
N THR A 76 1.47 -2.17 7.04
CA THR A 76 2.45 -2.10 8.14
C THR A 76 1.81 -1.55 9.41
N LEU A 77 0.99 -0.50 9.30
CA LEU A 77 0.27 0.07 10.44
C LEU A 77 -0.71 -0.95 11.04
N ALA A 78 -1.45 -1.68 10.20
CA ALA A 78 -2.35 -2.74 10.64
C ALA A 78 -1.60 -3.84 11.40
N GLN A 79 -0.43 -4.26 10.90
CA GLN A 79 0.43 -5.22 11.61
C GLN A 79 0.86 -4.70 12.98
N VAL A 80 1.35 -3.46 13.06
CA VAL A 80 1.78 -2.82 14.32
C VAL A 80 0.62 -2.70 15.31
N ARG A 81 -0.60 -2.48 14.81
CA ARG A 81 -1.81 -2.31 15.63
C ARG A 81 -2.61 -3.60 15.83
N SER A 82 -2.12 -4.73 15.31
CA SER A 82 -2.83 -6.01 15.33
C SER A 82 -4.27 -5.90 14.79
N VAL A 83 -4.44 -5.14 13.71
CA VAL A 83 -5.72 -4.96 13.02
C VAL A 83 -5.81 -5.95 11.87
N ASP A 84 -6.85 -6.78 11.87
CA ASP A 84 -7.13 -7.71 10.78
C ASP A 84 -7.70 -6.96 9.57
N LEU A 85 -6.98 -7.00 8.46
CA LEU A 85 -7.41 -6.38 7.21
C LEU A 85 -8.29 -7.34 6.41
N THR A 86 -9.54 -6.95 6.20
CA THR A 86 -10.44 -7.72 5.33
C THR A 86 -9.96 -7.67 3.87
N PRO A 87 -9.82 -8.84 3.20
CA PRO A 87 -9.53 -8.88 1.77
C PRO A 87 -10.58 -8.13 0.95
N VAL A 88 -10.13 -7.38 -0.06
CA VAL A 88 -11.03 -6.65 -0.96
C VAL A 88 -11.26 -7.47 -2.21
N ALA A 89 -12.51 -7.84 -2.45
CA ALA A 89 -12.91 -8.56 -3.65
C ALA A 89 -12.70 -7.71 -4.91
N ASP A 90 -12.44 -8.41 -6.02
CA ASP A 90 -12.36 -7.81 -7.34
C ASP A 90 -13.70 -7.18 -7.75
N LEU A 91 -13.62 -5.98 -8.32
CA LEU A 91 -14.76 -5.33 -8.93
C LEU A 91 -15.04 -5.95 -10.29
N VAL A 92 -16.32 -6.21 -10.53
CA VAL A 92 -16.82 -6.70 -11.81
C VAL A 92 -16.80 -5.55 -12.81
N THR A 93 -16.18 -5.78 -13.96
CA THR A 93 -16.23 -4.86 -15.10
C THR A 93 -17.60 -4.92 -15.75
N VAL A 94 -18.16 -3.78 -16.13
CA VAL A 94 -19.40 -3.70 -16.89
C VAL A 94 -19.04 -3.36 -18.33
N GLU A 95 -19.47 -4.20 -19.28
CA GLU A 95 -19.33 -3.93 -20.71
C GLU A 95 -20.24 -2.77 -21.12
N LYS A 96 -19.71 -1.87 -21.95
CA LYS A 96 -20.43 -0.68 -22.44
C LYS A 96 -20.24 -0.50 -23.92
N ALA A 97 -21.20 0.18 -24.55
CA ALA A 97 -21.12 0.57 -25.96
C ALA A 97 -19.88 1.42 -26.29
N THR A 98 -19.30 2.11 -25.29
CA THR A 98 -18.10 2.93 -25.43
C THR A 98 -16.80 2.14 -25.37
N ASP A 99 -16.82 0.85 -25.03
CA ASP A 99 -15.61 0.04 -24.85
C ASP A 99 -14.74 0.00 -26.10
N ILE A 100 -15.39 -0.04 -27.28
CA ILE A 100 -14.70 -0.01 -28.58
C ILE A 100 -13.80 1.22 -28.75
N ILE A 101 -14.14 2.37 -28.15
CA ILE A 101 -13.34 3.60 -28.22
C ILE A 101 -12.05 3.41 -27.41
N TYR A 102 -12.16 2.83 -26.22
CA TYR A 102 -11.01 2.55 -25.36
C TYR A 102 -10.12 1.45 -25.93
N ASP A 103 -10.70 0.42 -26.54
CA ASP A 103 -9.95 -0.64 -27.23
C ASP A 103 -9.10 -0.08 -28.37
N ASN A 104 -9.68 0.79 -29.21
CA ASN A 104 -8.96 1.47 -30.28
C ASN A 104 -7.86 2.41 -29.75
N LEU A 105 -8.10 3.10 -28.62
CA LEU A 105 -7.10 3.95 -27.97
C LEU A 105 -5.91 3.13 -27.47
N VAL A 106 -6.17 2.01 -26.78
CA VAL A 106 -5.13 1.11 -26.29
C VAL A 106 -4.35 0.50 -27.45
N ALA A 107 -5.03 0.03 -28.50
CA ALA A 107 -4.39 -0.51 -29.70
C ALA A 107 -3.47 0.54 -30.36
N SER A 108 -3.96 1.76 -30.56
CA SER A 108 -3.18 2.87 -31.13
C SER A 108 -1.94 3.24 -30.30
N CYS A 109 -1.98 3.00 -28.99
CA CYS A 109 -0.85 3.24 -28.10
C CYS A 109 0.10 2.04 -27.97
N THR A 110 -0.33 0.83 -28.38
CA THR A 110 0.45 -0.40 -28.22
C THR A 110 1.66 -0.43 -29.16
N ASP A 111 1.52 0.14 -30.36
CA ASP A 111 2.58 0.22 -31.37
C ASP A 111 3.57 1.38 -31.13
N LEU A 112 3.41 2.13 -30.03
CA LEU A 112 4.36 3.19 -29.68
C LEU A 112 5.74 2.60 -29.35
N PRO A 113 6.83 3.35 -29.63
CA PRO A 113 8.16 2.93 -29.23
C PRO A 113 8.22 2.59 -27.75
N ALA A 114 9.01 1.55 -27.42
CA ALA A 114 9.23 1.15 -26.05
C ALA A 114 9.64 2.34 -25.16
N ALA A 115 9.26 2.24 -23.90
CA ALA A 115 9.59 3.25 -22.89
C ALA A 115 11.11 3.47 -22.83
N ARG A 116 11.52 4.74 -22.65
CA ARG A 116 12.93 5.11 -22.53
C ARG A 116 13.31 5.32 -21.06
N GLY A 117 14.55 5.01 -20.71
CA GLY A 117 15.10 5.24 -19.38
C GLY A 117 14.50 4.30 -18.33
N ARG A 118 13.98 4.87 -17.24
CA ARG A 118 13.45 4.12 -16.08
C ARG A 118 11.95 3.83 -16.15
N LEU A 119 11.28 4.21 -17.24
CA LEU A 119 9.85 4.01 -17.40
C LEU A 119 9.57 2.57 -17.82
N ARG A 120 8.55 1.96 -17.23
CA ARG A 120 8.25 0.53 -17.42
C ARG A 120 7.34 0.25 -18.63
N GLU A 121 6.55 1.24 -19.02
CA GLU A 121 5.64 1.19 -20.17
C GLU A 121 5.59 2.59 -20.81
N PRO A 122 5.34 2.73 -22.13
CA PRO A 122 5.10 4.03 -22.73
C PRO A 122 4.00 4.79 -21.96
N PRO A 123 4.24 6.05 -21.51
CA PRO A 123 3.28 6.78 -20.68
C PRO A 123 1.87 6.86 -21.28
N ALA A 124 1.77 7.05 -22.60
CA ALA A 124 0.48 7.08 -23.30
C ALA A 124 -0.26 5.73 -23.23
N LEU A 125 0.44 4.61 -23.40
CA LEU A 125 -0.15 3.28 -23.31
C LEU A 125 -0.65 2.98 -21.89
N SER A 126 0.17 3.25 -20.88
CA SER A 126 -0.24 3.06 -19.48
C SER A 126 -1.46 3.90 -19.12
N LEU A 127 -1.51 5.16 -19.57
CA LEU A 127 -2.64 6.04 -19.34
C LEU A 127 -3.90 5.57 -20.09
N ALA A 128 -3.76 5.08 -21.33
CA ALA A 128 -4.87 4.52 -22.09
C ALA A 128 -5.52 3.32 -21.37
N ARG A 129 -4.70 2.37 -20.89
CA ARG A 129 -5.17 1.23 -20.08
C ARG A 129 -5.83 1.67 -18.78
N TYR A 130 -5.23 2.65 -18.09
CA TYR A 130 -5.78 3.20 -16.85
C TYR A 130 -7.16 3.84 -17.08
N VAL A 131 -7.32 4.64 -18.13
CA VAL A 131 -8.60 5.29 -18.43
C VAL A 131 -9.66 4.27 -18.84
N GLN A 132 -9.31 3.26 -19.65
CA GLN A 132 -10.19 2.13 -19.97
C GLN A 132 -10.70 1.45 -18.69
N ARG A 133 -9.78 1.11 -17.77
CA ARG A 133 -10.13 0.46 -16.49
C ARG A 133 -10.98 1.39 -15.62
N ARG A 134 -10.65 2.68 -15.57
CA ARG A 134 -11.42 3.69 -14.83
C ARG A 134 -12.83 3.84 -15.36
N ASP A 135 -13.04 3.74 -16.66
CA ASP A 135 -14.39 3.70 -17.21
C ASP A 135 -15.13 2.42 -16.75
N ALA A 136 -14.49 1.25 -16.86
CA ALA A 136 -15.10 -0.03 -16.54
C ALA A 136 -15.51 -0.21 -15.07
N ILE A 137 -14.72 0.29 -14.10
CA ILE A 137 -14.95 0.05 -12.65
C ILE A 137 -14.97 1.32 -11.78
N GLY A 138 -14.61 2.49 -12.29
CA GLY A 138 -14.42 3.70 -11.48
C GLY A 138 -15.68 4.21 -10.79
N HIS A 139 -16.85 4.06 -11.42
CA HIS A 139 -18.13 4.41 -10.79
C HIS A 139 -18.43 3.53 -9.56
N GLU A 140 -18.16 2.22 -9.66
CA GLU A 140 -18.40 1.29 -8.56
C GLU A 140 -17.44 1.54 -7.38
N ILE A 141 -16.18 1.91 -7.67
CA ILE A 141 -15.23 2.37 -6.64
C ILE A 141 -15.82 3.57 -5.89
N ALA A 142 -16.20 4.63 -6.62
CA ALA A 142 -16.73 5.85 -6.01
C ALA A 142 -18.00 5.59 -5.19
N ARG A 143 -18.88 4.71 -5.66
CA ARG A 143 -20.10 4.31 -4.96
C ARG A 143 -19.79 3.61 -3.63
N ARG A 144 -18.89 2.61 -3.63
CA ARG A 144 -18.50 1.87 -2.43
C ARG A 144 -17.75 2.75 -1.43
N ASP A 145 -16.81 3.56 -1.91
CA ASP A 145 -16.00 4.44 -1.05
C ASP A 145 -16.84 5.51 -0.36
N ARG A 146 -17.87 6.02 -1.04
CA ARG A 146 -18.86 6.91 -0.43
C ARG A 146 -19.72 6.15 0.59
N SER A 147 -20.29 5.02 0.20
CA SER A 147 -21.18 4.23 1.07
C SER A 147 -20.50 3.83 2.38
N GLU A 148 -19.22 3.43 2.34
CA GLU A 148 -18.47 3.06 3.54
C GLU A 148 -18.11 4.26 4.41
N ALA A 149 -17.82 5.42 3.82
CA ALA A 149 -17.65 6.65 4.59
C ALA A 149 -18.97 7.10 5.24
N GLU A 150 -20.08 7.04 4.52
CA GLU A 150 -21.42 7.35 5.06
C GLU A 150 -21.78 6.44 6.23
N GLN A 151 -21.47 5.14 6.11
CA GLN A 151 -21.65 4.18 7.19
C GLN A 151 -20.78 4.52 8.41
N LEU A 152 -19.50 4.85 8.21
CA LEU A 152 -18.61 5.22 9.31
C LEU A 152 -19.05 6.53 9.99
N LEU A 153 -19.50 7.51 9.21
CA LEU A 153 -19.89 8.84 9.67
C LEU A 153 -21.34 8.89 10.19
N GLY A 154 -22.12 7.83 10.00
CA GLY A 154 -23.50 7.73 10.45
C GLY A 154 -24.48 8.68 9.73
N GLN A 155 -24.13 9.17 8.54
CA GLN A 155 -24.96 10.12 7.79
C GLN A 155 -24.69 10.02 6.27
N SER A 156 -25.69 10.42 5.47
CA SER A 156 -25.57 10.48 4.01
C SER A 156 -25.16 11.87 3.52
N PHE A 157 -24.47 11.94 2.39
CA PHE A 157 -23.99 13.21 1.83
C PHE A 157 -24.51 13.46 0.40
N ALA A 158 -24.84 14.72 0.13
CA ALA A 158 -25.28 15.15 -1.21
C ALA A 158 -24.13 15.15 -2.24
N SER A 159 -22.87 15.19 -1.80
CA SER A 159 -21.70 15.19 -2.68
C SER A 159 -20.52 14.44 -2.06
N ALA A 160 -19.65 13.90 -2.93
CA ALA A 160 -18.41 13.25 -2.50
C ALA A 160 -17.47 14.22 -1.78
N ALA A 161 -17.44 15.49 -2.18
CA ALA A 161 -16.61 16.52 -1.54
C ALA A 161 -17.07 16.79 -0.10
N ALA A 162 -18.38 16.82 0.16
CA ALA A 162 -18.91 17.00 1.51
C ALA A 162 -18.61 15.78 2.40
N ALA A 163 -18.75 14.56 1.86
CA ALA A 163 -18.38 13.33 2.56
C ALA A 163 -16.89 13.35 2.95
N GLU A 164 -16.01 13.76 2.04
CA GLU A 164 -14.57 13.71 2.29
C GLU A 164 -14.10 14.80 3.26
N ALA A 165 -14.64 16.02 3.18
CA ALA A 165 -14.36 17.07 4.17
C ALA A 165 -14.81 16.65 5.59
N THR A 166 -15.94 15.95 5.68
CA THR A 166 -16.44 15.44 6.98
C THR A 166 -15.60 14.27 7.48
N LEU A 167 -15.16 13.37 6.59
CA LEU A 167 -14.24 12.29 6.93
C LEU A 167 -12.91 12.83 7.44
N GLU A 168 -12.37 13.88 6.83
CA GLU A 168 -11.15 14.54 7.28
C GLU A 168 -11.29 15.07 8.71
N GLN A 169 -12.38 15.78 9.01
CA GLN A 169 -12.66 16.26 10.38
C GLN A 169 -12.84 15.11 11.36
N TYR A 170 -13.51 14.04 10.95
CA TYR A 170 -13.67 12.84 11.76
C TYR A 170 -12.33 12.19 12.11
N VAL A 171 -11.42 12.06 11.13
CA VAL A 171 -10.06 11.52 11.36
C VAL A 171 -9.26 12.39 12.32
N LEU A 172 -9.33 13.71 12.18
CA LEU A 172 -8.62 14.64 13.07
C LEU A 172 -9.14 14.61 14.51
N ALA A 173 -10.42 14.31 14.71
CA ALA A 173 -11.06 14.20 16.01
C ALA A 173 -11.05 12.77 16.60
N ALA A 174 -10.69 11.77 15.79
CA ALA A 174 -10.77 10.37 16.16
C ALA A 174 -9.78 10.01 17.29
N GLY A 175 -10.29 9.29 18.29
CA GLY A 175 -9.47 8.68 19.32
C GLY A 175 -8.94 7.30 18.91
N PRO A 176 -8.11 6.67 19.76
CA PRO A 176 -7.58 5.32 19.51
C PRO A 176 -8.68 4.25 19.31
N ASP A 177 -9.87 4.46 19.86
CA ASP A 177 -11.02 3.55 19.71
C ASP A 177 -11.54 3.46 18.28
N LYS A 178 -11.19 4.41 17.40
CA LYS A 178 -11.57 4.42 15.98
C LYS A 178 -10.45 3.96 15.04
N GLU A 179 -9.26 3.67 15.58
CA GLU A 179 -8.07 3.44 14.77
C GLU A 179 -8.25 2.24 13.82
N ALA A 180 -8.79 1.12 14.33
CA ALA A 180 -9.03 -0.08 13.53
C ALA A 180 -10.01 0.16 12.37
N ASP A 181 -11.10 0.89 12.62
CA ASP A 181 -12.11 1.21 11.61
C ASP A 181 -11.52 2.10 10.51
N LEU A 182 -10.70 3.09 10.89
CA LEU A 182 -10.03 4.00 9.97
C LEU A 182 -8.99 3.29 9.12
N ILE A 183 -8.13 2.46 9.73
CA ILE A 183 -7.17 1.62 9.03
C ILE A 183 -7.90 0.74 8.00
N GLY A 184 -8.96 0.07 8.43
CA GLY A 184 -9.77 -0.78 7.56
C GLY A 184 -10.41 -0.01 6.40
N LEU A 185 -11.00 1.16 6.66
CA LEU A 185 -11.61 2.01 5.63
C LEU A 185 -10.58 2.44 4.58
N PHE A 186 -9.46 3.03 5.00
CA PHE A 186 -8.45 3.52 4.07
C PHE A 186 -7.77 2.39 3.31
N HIS A 187 -7.54 1.24 3.96
CA HIS A 187 -7.03 0.05 3.27
C HIS A 187 -7.99 -0.38 2.15
N ARG A 188 -9.30 -0.50 2.43
CA ARG A 188 -10.27 -0.91 1.41
C ARG A 188 -10.34 0.07 0.24
N ARG A 189 -10.30 1.37 0.51
CA ARG A 189 -10.24 2.44 -0.52
C ARG A 189 -8.99 2.31 -1.39
N THR A 190 -7.81 2.16 -0.77
CA THR A 190 -6.55 2.00 -1.50
C THR A 190 -6.55 0.73 -2.34
N MET A 191 -7.03 -0.40 -1.81
CA MET A 191 -7.09 -1.66 -2.56
C MET A 191 -8.02 -1.58 -3.77
N ARG A 192 -9.18 -0.91 -3.65
CA ARG A 192 -10.05 -0.64 -4.81
C ARG A 192 -9.37 0.23 -5.86
N ALA A 193 -8.68 1.30 -5.43
CA ALA A 193 -7.94 2.17 -6.33
C ALA A 193 -6.82 1.42 -7.06
N LEU A 194 -6.11 0.51 -6.39
CA LEU A 194 -5.07 -0.33 -7.01
C LEU A 194 -5.64 -1.23 -8.14
N GLN A 195 -6.91 -1.62 -8.09
CA GLN A 195 -7.54 -2.38 -9.19
C GLN A 195 -7.61 -1.59 -10.51
N LEU A 196 -7.47 -0.26 -10.47
CA LEU A 196 -7.33 0.59 -11.67
C LEU A 196 -5.97 0.43 -12.36
N LEU A 197 -4.96 -0.04 -11.63
CA LEU A 197 -3.59 -0.25 -12.11
C LEU A 197 -3.32 -1.70 -12.53
N ARG A 198 -4.34 -2.57 -12.56
CA ARG A 198 -4.17 -3.98 -12.91
C ARG A 198 -3.53 -4.13 -14.29
N GLY A 199 -2.47 -4.94 -14.36
CA GLY A 199 -1.70 -5.17 -15.59
C GLY A 199 -0.60 -4.14 -15.85
N TYR A 200 -0.50 -3.09 -15.04
CA TYR A 200 0.64 -2.19 -15.08
C TYR A 200 1.89 -2.87 -14.46
N PRO A 201 3.05 -2.89 -15.13
CA PRO A 201 4.24 -3.64 -14.68
C PRO A 201 5.02 -2.96 -13.53
N GLY A 202 4.33 -2.34 -12.57
CA GLY A 202 4.91 -1.72 -11.39
C GLY A 202 4.94 -2.67 -10.20
N PRO A 203 6.10 -3.18 -9.75
CA PRO A 203 6.17 -4.17 -8.66
C PRO A 203 5.60 -3.65 -7.34
N ILE A 204 5.64 -2.33 -7.15
CA ILE A 204 5.13 -1.63 -5.96
C ILE A 204 3.62 -1.81 -5.73
N VAL A 205 2.86 -2.11 -6.79
CA VAL A 205 1.41 -2.26 -6.73
C VAL A 205 1.04 -3.49 -5.88
N ASP A 206 1.75 -4.60 -6.09
CA ASP A 206 1.38 -5.91 -5.52
C ASP A 206 2.39 -6.43 -4.48
N ARG A 207 3.63 -5.92 -4.48
CA ARG A 207 4.70 -6.43 -3.60
C ARG A 207 4.61 -5.85 -2.19
N ALA A 208 4.57 -6.72 -1.18
CA ALA A 208 4.79 -6.34 0.21
C ALA A 208 6.29 -6.13 0.49
N PRO A 209 6.67 -5.37 1.53
CA PRO A 209 8.04 -5.37 2.03
C PRO A 209 8.52 -6.81 2.29
N GLY A 210 9.79 -7.09 2.01
CA GLY A 210 10.40 -8.37 2.33
C GLY A 210 10.15 -8.74 3.79
N PRO A 211 9.82 -10.00 4.09
CA PRO A 211 9.56 -10.41 5.47
C PRO A 211 10.83 -10.28 6.32
N ILE A 212 10.64 -9.90 7.58
CA ILE A 212 11.69 -9.88 8.59
C ILE A 212 11.29 -10.89 9.66
N ASP A 213 12.10 -11.92 9.85
CA ASP A 213 11.92 -12.85 10.96
C ASP A 213 12.40 -12.19 12.26
N ARG A 214 11.48 -11.58 13.01
CA ARG A 214 11.80 -10.93 14.29
C ARG A 214 12.19 -11.95 15.37
N LEU A 215 11.76 -13.21 15.26
CA LEU A 215 12.11 -14.26 16.22
C LEU A 215 13.59 -14.62 16.14
N ALA A 216 14.19 -14.46 14.96
CA ALA A 216 15.64 -14.65 14.76
C ALA A 216 16.53 -13.65 15.52
N PHE A 217 15.94 -12.64 16.19
CA PHE A 217 16.63 -11.63 17.02
C PHE A 217 16.29 -11.76 18.51
N SER A 218 15.46 -12.73 18.88
CA SER A 218 15.16 -13.00 20.29
C SER A 218 16.30 -13.82 20.90
N ASP A 219 16.70 -13.51 22.13
CA ASP A 219 17.67 -14.35 22.86
C ASP A 219 17.16 -15.80 22.90
N PRO A 220 18.04 -16.81 22.73
CA PRO A 220 17.63 -18.20 22.86
C PRO A 220 17.03 -18.43 24.25
N PRO A 221 15.96 -19.25 24.38
CA PRO A 221 15.39 -19.56 25.68
C PRO A 221 16.50 -20.10 26.59
N SER A 222 16.69 -19.46 27.75
CA SER A 222 17.70 -19.85 28.72
C SER A 222 17.47 -21.30 29.14
N THR A 223 18.27 -22.21 28.61
CA THR A 223 18.34 -23.59 29.08
C THR A 223 19.18 -23.61 30.36
N THR A 224 18.60 -23.10 31.44
CA THR A 224 19.08 -23.42 32.79
C THR A 224 18.72 -24.88 33.05
N VAL A 225 19.55 -25.80 32.55
CA VAL A 225 19.55 -27.18 33.02
C VAL A 225 20.03 -27.12 34.47
N MET A 226 19.10 -27.33 35.41
CA MET A 226 19.46 -27.58 36.80
C MET A 226 20.37 -28.80 36.84
N ALA A 227 21.63 -28.58 37.19
CA ALA A 227 22.55 -29.64 37.55
C ALA A 227 21.97 -30.34 38.79
N HIS A 228 21.45 -31.55 38.62
CA HIS A 228 21.09 -32.40 39.74
C HIS A 228 22.39 -32.93 40.34
N ASP A 229 22.76 -32.32 41.46
CA ASP A 229 23.85 -32.73 42.33
C ASP A 229 23.65 -34.21 42.72
N SER A 230 24.50 -35.09 42.20
CA SER A 230 24.57 -36.50 42.63
C SER A 230 25.64 -36.57 43.72
N ALA A 231 25.24 -36.26 44.95
CA ALA A 231 26.02 -36.56 46.14
C ALA A 231 25.95 -38.08 46.42
N THR A 232 26.95 -38.82 45.95
CA THR A 232 27.23 -40.18 46.40
C THR A 232 27.83 -40.11 47.81
N HIS A 233 27.07 -40.51 48.82
CA HIS A 233 27.61 -40.86 50.14
C HIS A 233 28.17 -42.29 50.10
N ILE A 234 29.46 -42.42 50.43
CA ILE A 234 30.05 -43.58 51.13
C ILE A 234 30.46 -43.07 52.50
#